data_AF-X6P4B5-F1
#
_entry.id   AF-X6P4B5-F1
#
_cell.length_a   1.000
_cell.length_b   1.000
_cell.length_c   1.000
_cell.angle_alpha   90.00
_cell.angle_beta   90.00
_cell.angle_gamma   90.00
#
_symmetry.space_group_name_H-M   'P 1'
#
loop_
_entity.id
_entity.type
_entity.pdbx_description
1 polymer ?
#
loop_
_entity_poly.entity_id
_entity_poly.type
_entity_poly.pdbx_seq_one_letter_code
_entity_poly.pdbx_strand_id
1 'polypeptide(L)'
;MQLLYIKENKMKCLEVDFRKEDTPFLFIFLYKKKIMTSDAQPFAALFTIINSMICHGDVDSGKMKCNGGMQDNNYNDTNEKDRKYVTEVKTLIRLFGDSINTEELQKKIANHNGNIELVIKDIVQQFVEKEKQEQENNKSVQKETEQTEIGETKPGINLQGYCSNETCLASKAKLPVWVNIGFNDITFISDKTSFSCPDCKKLTITSIVKAMFYNSEHSICASGDSIPVKDNNYQCSYTIKFGLSYELKANEIRQHAKSIEDLRERSEQAMNSIEINKFSDRTAKIRNYRNERLFEKIQADYGGNFNQAFDIGRFTILCDNPTKLQTAVAVMKKAEQFNLIVSEDRDFFDKKSRTHHRFHNIKLY
;
A
#
# COMPACT_ATOMS: atom_id res chain seq x y z
N MET A 1 -25.32 -18.02 19.06
CA MET A 1 -24.28 -17.64 18.07
C MET A 1 -23.71 -18.93 17.50
N GLN A 2 -23.53 -19.05 16.16
CA GLN A 2 -22.91 -20.24 15.57
C GLN A 2 -21.39 -20.12 15.62
N LEU A 3 -20.72 -21.10 16.22
CA LEU A 3 -19.26 -21.18 16.26
C LEU A 3 -18.80 -22.28 15.31
N LEU A 4 -18.05 -21.88 14.29
CA LEU A 4 -17.42 -22.80 13.35
C LEU A 4 -15.98 -23.02 13.78
N TYR A 5 -15.61 -24.29 13.95
CA TYR A 5 -14.22 -24.67 14.17
C TYR A 5 -13.88 -25.91 13.37
N ILE A 6 -12.60 -26.03 13.00
CA ILE A 6 -12.08 -27.13 12.20
C ILE A 6 -11.40 -28.12 13.14
N LYS A 7 -11.87 -29.37 13.11
CA LYS A 7 -11.22 -30.50 13.77
C LYS A 7 -11.10 -31.63 12.76
N GLU A 8 -9.88 -32.15 12.60
CA GLU A 8 -9.61 -33.30 11.71
C GLU A 8 -10.12 -33.10 10.27
N ASN A 9 -9.88 -31.91 9.71
CA ASN A 9 -10.25 -31.55 8.32
C ASN A 9 -11.74 -31.68 7.98
N LYS A 10 -12.64 -31.70 8.98
CA LYS A 10 -14.08 -31.61 8.77
C LYS A 10 -14.64 -30.41 9.52
N MET A 11 -15.46 -29.63 8.83
CA MET A 11 -16.18 -28.48 9.40
C MET A 11 -17.34 -29.00 10.25
N LYS A 12 -17.37 -28.64 11.53
CA LYS A 12 -18.47 -29.00 12.44
C LYS A 12 -19.13 -27.74 12.97
N CYS A 13 -20.46 -27.78 13.05
CA CYS A 13 -21.27 -26.71 13.62
C CYS A 13 -21.65 -27.10 15.05
N LEU A 14 -21.35 -26.22 16.02
CA LEU A 14 -21.83 -26.35 17.39
C LEU A 14 -22.80 -25.19 17.64
N GLU A 15 -24.07 -25.52 17.87
CA GLU A 15 -25.05 -24.54 18.33
C GLU A 15 -24.98 -24.42 19.84
N VAL A 16 -24.71 -23.20 20.31
CA VAL A 16 -24.77 -22.86 21.73
C VAL A 16 -25.86 -21.81 21.90
N ASP A 17 -26.93 -22.20 22.60
CA ASP A 17 -28.02 -21.32 23.01
C ASP A 17 -27.61 -20.59 24.30
N PHE A 18 -27.56 -19.26 24.26
CA PHE A 18 -27.26 -18.42 25.40
C PHE A 18 -28.52 -17.68 25.82
N ARG A 19 -29.28 -18.30 26.72
CA ARG A 19 -30.35 -17.64 27.46
C ARG A 19 -30.13 -17.83 28.95
N LYS A 20 -29.39 -16.89 29.57
CA LYS A 20 -29.74 -16.14 30.79
C LYS A 20 -28.49 -15.53 31.47
N GLU A 21 -28.64 -14.23 31.70
CA GLU A 21 -28.13 -13.31 32.75
C GLU A 21 -26.90 -13.65 33.61
N ASP A 22 -26.07 -12.60 33.73
CA ASP A 22 -25.18 -12.22 34.84
C ASP A 22 -24.08 -13.19 35.31
N THR A 23 -22.87 -13.02 34.76
CA THR A 23 -21.58 -13.09 35.47
C THR A 23 -20.41 -12.79 34.50
N PRO A 24 -19.33 -12.08 34.93
CA PRO A 24 -18.15 -11.88 34.10
C PRO A 24 -17.14 -13.00 34.34
N PHE A 25 -16.96 -13.92 33.39
CA PHE A 25 -15.81 -14.83 33.42
C PHE A 25 -14.99 -14.83 32.12
N LEU A 26 -13.74 -14.44 32.35
CA LEU A 26 -12.48 -14.74 31.68
C LEU A 26 -12.48 -16.01 30.81
N PHE A 27 -12.13 -15.89 29.53
CA PHE A 27 -11.68 -17.03 28.72
C PHE A 27 -10.18 -16.95 28.47
N ILE A 28 -9.46 -17.89 29.09
CA ILE A 28 -8.08 -18.28 28.80
C ILE A 28 -8.10 -19.15 27.54
N PHE A 29 -7.29 -18.83 26.53
CA PHE A 29 -6.89 -19.81 25.52
C PHE A 29 -5.39 -20.07 25.61
N LEU A 30 -5.07 -21.31 26.01
CA LEU A 30 -3.75 -21.93 25.97
C LEU A 30 -3.27 -22.03 24.52
N TYR A 31 -2.10 -21.47 24.21
CA TYR A 31 -1.38 -21.81 22.99
C TYR A 31 -0.30 -22.84 23.29
N LYS A 32 -0.48 -24.05 22.75
CA LYS A 32 0.52 -25.11 22.78
C LYS A 32 1.63 -24.74 21.79
N LYS A 33 2.80 -24.40 22.33
CA LYS A 33 4.04 -24.16 21.60
C LYS A 33 4.38 -25.40 20.77
N LYS A 34 4.27 -25.32 19.44
CA LYS A 34 4.96 -26.23 18.53
C LYS A 34 5.94 -25.39 17.72
N ILE A 35 7.20 -25.47 18.12
CA ILE A 35 8.34 -24.99 17.34
C ILE A 35 8.38 -25.85 16.07
N MET A 36 8.23 -25.23 14.91
CA MET A 36 8.78 -25.75 13.66
C MET A 36 9.44 -24.61 12.89
N THR A 37 10.68 -24.86 12.50
CA THR A 37 11.63 -24.02 11.80
C THR A 37 11.42 -24.03 10.28
N SER A 38 12.03 -23.01 9.63
CA SER A 38 12.44 -22.84 8.22
C SER A 38 11.42 -22.42 7.14
N ASP A 39 11.46 -21.12 6.79
CA ASP A 39 11.86 -20.55 5.47
C ASP A 39 11.22 -21.03 4.16
N ALA A 40 9.91 -21.33 4.14
CA ALA A 40 9.20 -21.62 2.88
C ALA A 40 7.87 -20.86 2.64
N GLN A 41 7.48 -19.93 3.51
CA GLN A 41 6.09 -19.41 3.51
C GLN A 41 5.71 -18.29 2.52
N PRO A 42 6.58 -17.37 2.05
CA PRO A 42 6.16 -16.32 1.10
C PRO A 42 5.70 -16.89 -0.24
N PHE A 43 6.30 -18.00 -0.66
CA PHE A 43 6.07 -18.64 -1.95
C PHE A 43 4.71 -19.34 -2.05
N ALA A 44 4.21 -19.91 -0.96
CA ALA A 44 2.92 -20.62 -0.95
C ALA A 44 1.73 -19.69 -1.26
N ALA A 45 1.81 -18.44 -0.80
CA ALA A 45 0.79 -17.42 -1.00
C ALA A 45 0.71 -16.95 -2.47
N LEU A 46 1.85 -16.71 -3.12
CA LEU A 46 1.92 -16.31 -4.51
C LEU A 46 1.58 -17.49 -5.45
N PHE A 47 2.06 -18.68 -5.10
CA PHE A 47 1.77 -19.93 -5.82
C PHE A 47 0.27 -20.25 -5.86
N THR A 48 -0.44 -20.01 -4.76
CA THR A 48 -1.89 -20.24 -4.67
C THR A 48 -2.68 -19.27 -5.56
N ILE A 49 -2.23 -18.02 -5.69
CA ILE A 49 -2.87 -17.00 -6.55
C ILE A 49 -2.70 -17.35 -8.03
N ILE A 50 -1.49 -17.81 -8.41
CA ILE A 50 -1.21 -18.16 -9.80
C ILE A 50 -1.98 -19.44 -10.21
N ASN A 51 -2.06 -20.45 -9.33
CA ASN A 51 -2.84 -21.65 -9.62
C ASN A 51 -4.35 -21.38 -9.75
N SER A 52 -4.92 -20.46 -8.96
CA SER A 52 -6.33 -20.08 -9.14
C SER A 52 -6.59 -19.37 -10.47
N MET A 53 -5.62 -18.64 -11.01
CA MET A 53 -5.76 -17.95 -12.30
C MET A 53 -5.62 -18.91 -13.50
N ILE A 54 -4.77 -19.93 -13.39
CA ILE A 54 -4.60 -20.96 -14.43
C ILE A 54 -5.84 -21.88 -14.51
N CYS A 55 -6.44 -22.23 -13.38
CA CYS A 55 -7.60 -23.13 -13.34
C CYS A 55 -8.93 -22.52 -13.85
N HIS A 56 -9.00 -21.20 -14.01
CA HIS A 56 -10.20 -20.51 -14.53
C HIS A 56 -10.11 -20.12 -16.01
N GLY A 57 -9.03 -20.51 -16.71
CA GLY A 57 -8.80 -20.19 -18.13
C GLY A 57 -9.60 -21.02 -19.14
N ASP A 58 -10.28 -22.10 -18.72
CA ASP A 58 -10.99 -23.02 -19.62
C ASP A 58 -12.45 -23.22 -19.22
N VAL A 59 -13.29 -22.17 -19.34
CA VAL A 59 -14.73 -22.35 -19.57
C VAL A 59 -15.25 -21.18 -20.42
N ASP A 60 -14.93 -21.16 -21.72
CA ASP A 60 -15.94 -20.89 -22.75
C ASP A 60 -15.41 -21.20 -24.16
N SER A 61 -15.83 -22.34 -24.74
CA SER A 61 -15.92 -22.46 -26.19
C SER A 61 -16.98 -23.50 -26.53
N GLY A 62 -18.24 -23.06 -26.45
CA GLY A 62 -19.36 -23.75 -27.08
C GLY A 62 -19.07 -24.04 -28.55
N LYS A 63 -19.35 -25.28 -28.95
CA LYS A 63 -19.30 -25.80 -30.34
C LYS A 63 -19.82 -24.79 -31.38
N MET A 64 -18.92 -24.25 -32.20
CA MET A 64 -19.25 -23.78 -33.54
C MET A 64 -18.57 -24.69 -34.57
N LYS A 65 -19.39 -25.38 -35.37
CA LYS A 65 -18.98 -26.04 -36.61
C LYS A 65 -18.79 -24.97 -37.68
N CYS A 66 -17.57 -24.78 -38.16
CA CYS A 66 -17.31 -24.07 -39.41
C CYS A 66 -16.74 -25.08 -40.42
N ASN A 67 -17.45 -25.26 -41.54
CA ASN A 67 -16.99 -26.02 -42.69
C ASN A 67 -16.22 -25.10 -43.64
N GLY A 68 -15.12 -25.62 -44.20
CA GLY A 68 -14.61 -25.27 -45.52
C GLY A 68 -13.58 -24.13 -45.60
N GLY A 69 -12.37 -24.45 -46.07
CA GLY A 69 -11.37 -23.45 -46.42
C GLY A 69 -9.96 -24.02 -46.61
N MET A 70 -9.72 -24.56 -47.80
CA MET A 70 -8.47 -24.88 -48.48
C MET A 70 -7.22 -24.09 -47.98
N GLN A 71 -6.18 -24.80 -47.52
CA GLN A 71 -4.87 -24.22 -47.14
C GLN A 71 -3.82 -24.66 -48.15
N ASP A 72 -3.17 -23.69 -48.80
CA ASP A 72 -1.90 -23.88 -49.49
C ASP A 72 -0.72 -23.64 -48.53
N ASN A 73 0.21 -24.58 -48.60
CA ASN A 73 1.41 -24.71 -47.79
C ASN A 73 2.42 -23.61 -48.10
N ASN A 74 2.86 -22.87 -47.07
CA ASN A 74 4.28 -22.63 -46.83
C ASN A 74 4.49 -22.08 -45.41
N TYR A 75 4.86 -22.94 -44.46
CA TYR A 75 5.32 -22.50 -43.15
C TYR A 75 6.62 -23.21 -42.86
N ASN A 76 7.68 -22.41 -42.71
CA ASN A 76 8.97 -22.86 -42.23
C ASN A 76 8.78 -23.58 -40.89
N ASP A 77 9.48 -24.70 -40.78
CA ASP A 77 9.54 -25.60 -39.65
C ASP A 77 10.23 -24.92 -38.45
N THR A 78 9.53 -23.96 -37.81
CA THR A 78 9.90 -23.45 -36.50
C THR A 78 9.33 -24.40 -35.45
N ASN A 79 10.22 -25.29 -34.96
CA ASN A 79 10.15 -26.08 -33.73
C ASN A 79 8.74 -26.29 -33.16
N GLU A 80 8.15 -27.45 -33.43
CA GLU A 80 6.89 -27.93 -32.85
C GLU A 80 6.85 -27.83 -31.30
N LYS A 81 8.01 -27.79 -30.64
CA LYS A 81 8.15 -27.57 -29.18
C LYS A 81 7.72 -26.18 -28.72
N ASP A 82 7.82 -25.14 -29.56
CA ASP A 82 7.51 -23.76 -29.17
C ASP A 82 6.00 -23.50 -29.06
N ARG A 83 5.17 -24.33 -29.70
CA ARG A 83 3.70 -24.22 -29.62
C ARG A 83 3.12 -24.75 -28.32
N LYS A 84 3.86 -25.57 -27.56
CA LYS A 84 3.31 -26.32 -26.42
C LYS A 84 2.95 -25.44 -25.22
N TYR A 85 3.55 -24.26 -25.08
CA TYR A 85 3.41 -23.40 -23.90
C TYR A 85 2.93 -21.98 -24.21
N VAL A 86 2.31 -21.75 -25.37
CA VAL A 86 1.94 -20.40 -25.84
C VAL A 86 1.00 -19.70 -24.86
N THR A 87 0.02 -20.42 -24.30
CA THR A 87 -0.98 -19.88 -23.38
C THR A 87 -0.36 -19.54 -22.02
N GLU A 88 0.51 -20.41 -21.52
CA GLU A 88 1.22 -20.26 -20.25
C GLU A 88 2.20 -19.08 -20.32
N VAL A 89 2.97 -18.97 -21.42
CA VAL A 89 3.87 -17.84 -21.66
C VAL A 89 3.09 -16.53 -21.68
N LYS A 90 1.97 -16.46 -22.42
CA LYS A 90 1.13 -15.27 -22.49
C LYS A 90 0.56 -14.87 -21.13
N THR A 91 0.16 -15.86 -20.33
CA THR A 91 -0.37 -15.65 -18.97
C THR A 91 0.71 -15.13 -18.03
N LEU A 92 1.91 -15.72 -18.06
CA LEU A 92 3.02 -15.31 -17.21
C LEU A 92 3.53 -13.92 -17.58
N ILE A 93 3.64 -13.58 -18.87
CA ILE A 93 3.96 -12.20 -19.30
C ILE A 93 2.91 -11.22 -18.77
N ARG A 94 1.62 -11.56 -18.83
CA ARG A 94 0.56 -10.69 -18.29
C ARG A 94 0.66 -10.52 -16.77
N LEU A 95 1.13 -11.53 -16.04
CA LEU A 95 1.29 -11.50 -14.59
C LEU A 95 2.52 -10.71 -14.14
N PHE A 96 3.64 -10.87 -14.82
CA PHE A 96 4.91 -10.26 -14.45
C PHE A 96 5.22 -8.97 -15.23
N GLY A 97 4.40 -8.62 -16.22
CA GLY A 97 4.54 -7.44 -17.05
C GLY A 97 5.89 -7.38 -17.76
N ASP A 98 6.47 -6.18 -17.83
CA ASP A 98 7.78 -5.93 -18.45
C ASP A 98 8.96 -6.43 -17.59
N SER A 99 8.68 -6.99 -16.42
CA SER A 99 9.71 -7.43 -15.47
C SER A 99 10.43 -8.71 -15.92
N ILE A 100 9.92 -9.40 -16.95
CA ILE A 100 10.54 -10.59 -17.54
C ILE A 100 10.45 -10.55 -19.07
N ASN A 101 11.57 -10.84 -19.74
CA ASN A 101 11.60 -10.98 -21.19
C ASN A 101 10.99 -12.32 -21.61
N THR A 102 10.14 -12.32 -22.64
CA THR A 102 9.57 -13.51 -23.31
C THR A 102 10.61 -14.59 -23.61
N GLU A 103 11.79 -14.23 -24.12
CA GLU A 103 12.85 -15.19 -24.49
C GLU A 103 13.45 -15.86 -23.25
N GLU A 104 13.68 -15.09 -22.17
CA GLU A 104 14.16 -15.61 -20.89
C GLU A 104 13.14 -16.56 -20.27
N LEU A 105 11.87 -16.20 -20.32
CA LEU A 105 10.77 -17.02 -19.84
C LEU A 105 10.68 -18.36 -20.60
N GLN A 106 10.75 -18.33 -21.93
CA GLN A 106 10.76 -19.55 -22.76
C GLN A 106 11.94 -20.45 -22.41
N LYS A 107 13.14 -19.88 -22.21
CA LYS A 107 14.33 -20.63 -21.79
C LYS A 107 14.14 -21.28 -20.42
N LYS A 108 13.54 -20.59 -19.45
CA LYS A 108 13.22 -21.15 -18.12
C LYS A 108 12.20 -22.29 -18.21
N ILE A 109 11.16 -22.14 -19.03
CA ILE A 109 10.18 -23.21 -19.29
C ILE A 109 10.86 -24.44 -19.88
N ALA A 110 11.74 -24.26 -20.88
CA ALA A 110 12.51 -25.35 -21.45
C ALA A 110 13.43 -26.03 -20.42
N ASN A 111 14.15 -25.25 -19.60
CA ASN A 111 15.03 -25.77 -18.55
C ASN A 111 14.29 -26.61 -17.49
N HIS A 112 13.07 -26.23 -17.17
CA HIS A 112 12.22 -26.96 -16.22
C HIS A 112 11.31 -28.01 -16.89
N ASN A 113 11.61 -28.40 -18.15
CA ASN A 113 10.85 -29.38 -18.92
C ASN A 113 9.34 -29.09 -18.96
N GLY A 114 8.97 -27.80 -18.97
CA GLY A 114 7.57 -27.35 -18.98
C GLY A 114 6.89 -27.30 -17.62
N ASN A 115 7.58 -27.53 -16.52
CA ASN A 115 6.99 -27.43 -15.18
C ASN A 115 6.84 -25.96 -14.75
N ILE A 116 5.65 -25.40 -14.98
CA ILE A 116 5.33 -23.98 -14.71
C ILE A 116 5.49 -23.60 -13.23
N GLU A 117 5.22 -24.52 -12.30
CA GLU A 117 5.41 -24.26 -10.87
C GLU A 117 6.87 -23.92 -10.55
N LEU A 118 7.82 -24.69 -11.11
CA LEU A 118 9.25 -24.45 -10.90
C LEU A 118 9.71 -23.16 -11.58
N VAL A 119 9.17 -22.86 -12.76
CA VAL A 119 9.43 -21.60 -13.47
C VAL A 119 9.00 -20.39 -12.64
N ILE A 120 7.80 -20.42 -12.06
CA ILE A 120 7.32 -19.35 -11.18
C ILE A 120 8.22 -19.20 -9.95
N LYS A 121 8.58 -20.31 -9.29
CA LYS A 121 9.49 -20.28 -8.13
C LYS A 121 10.83 -19.64 -8.48
N ASP A 122 11.40 -20.00 -9.63
CA ASP A 122 12.67 -19.46 -10.13
C ASP A 122 12.57 -17.95 -10.44
N ILE A 123 11.52 -17.51 -11.11
CA ILE A 123 11.26 -16.09 -11.41
C ILE A 123 11.14 -15.27 -10.12
N VAL A 124 10.36 -15.75 -9.16
CA VAL A 124 10.13 -15.05 -7.89
C VAL A 124 11.41 -15.01 -7.05
N GLN A 125 12.17 -16.11 -7.03
CA GLN A 125 13.47 -16.16 -6.37
C GLN A 125 14.43 -15.13 -6.97
N GLN A 126 14.48 -15.01 -8.31
CA GLN A 126 15.28 -13.99 -8.98
C GLN A 126 14.86 -12.57 -8.61
N PHE A 127 13.56 -12.28 -8.47
CA PHE A 127 13.11 -10.96 -8.01
C PHE A 127 13.57 -10.67 -6.59
N VAL A 128 13.44 -11.63 -5.68
CA VAL A 128 13.91 -11.48 -4.29
C VAL A 128 15.43 -11.28 -4.23
N GLU A 129 16.18 -11.98 -5.07
CA GLU A 129 17.64 -11.84 -5.16
C GLU A 129 18.05 -10.51 -5.79
N LYS A 130 17.35 -10.05 -6.84
CA LYS A 130 17.54 -8.71 -7.41
C LYS A 130 17.21 -7.63 -6.39
N GLU A 131 16.12 -7.73 -5.64
CA GLU A 131 15.79 -6.79 -4.57
C GLU A 131 16.87 -6.79 -3.47
N LYS A 132 17.39 -7.97 -3.07
CA LYS A 132 18.50 -8.06 -2.11
C LYS A 132 19.78 -7.45 -2.66
N GLN A 133 20.13 -7.71 -3.91
CA GLN A 133 21.30 -7.14 -4.56
C GLN A 133 21.14 -5.63 -4.77
N GLU A 134 19.96 -5.14 -5.12
CA GLU A 134 19.66 -3.71 -5.15
C GLU A 134 19.75 -3.12 -3.74
N GLN A 135 19.28 -3.79 -2.70
CA GLN A 135 19.45 -3.35 -1.31
C GLN A 135 20.92 -3.40 -0.84
N GLU A 136 21.72 -4.36 -1.28
CA GLU A 136 23.14 -4.49 -0.91
C GLU A 136 24.05 -3.57 -1.72
N ASN A 137 23.78 -3.39 -3.02
CA ASN A 137 24.41 -2.37 -3.86
C ASN A 137 23.98 -0.98 -3.42
N ASN A 138 22.73 -0.79 -2.99
CA ASN A 138 22.33 0.44 -2.31
C ASN A 138 23.08 0.58 -0.97
N LYS A 139 23.37 -0.46 -0.20
CA LYS A 139 24.19 -0.35 1.03
C LYS A 139 25.66 0.01 0.78
N SER A 140 26.25 -0.34 -0.37
CA SER A 140 27.64 0.00 -0.70
C SER A 140 27.77 1.31 -1.50
N VAL A 141 26.72 1.73 -2.22
CA VAL A 141 26.67 2.98 -3.00
C VAL A 141 25.94 4.13 -2.27
N GLN A 142 25.09 3.85 -1.26
CA GLN A 142 24.44 4.88 -0.42
C GLN A 142 25.28 5.32 0.78
N LYS A 143 26.40 4.66 1.09
CA LYS A 143 27.23 5.05 2.25
C LYS A 143 27.97 6.38 2.08
N GLU A 144 27.95 7.00 0.91
CA GLU A 144 28.62 8.30 0.70
C GLU A 144 27.71 9.47 0.31
N THR A 145 26.38 9.30 0.10
CA THR A 145 25.47 10.44 -0.17
C THR A 145 24.01 10.26 0.26
N GLU A 146 23.70 9.48 1.30
CA GLU A 146 22.55 9.86 2.13
C GLU A 146 22.92 11.16 2.86
N GLN A 147 22.65 12.31 2.24
CA GLN A 147 22.70 13.59 2.97
C GLN A 147 21.74 13.43 4.16
N THR A 148 22.29 13.35 5.37
CA THR A 148 21.54 13.33 6.62
C THR A 148 20.62 14.55 6.66
N GLU A 149 19.37 14.38 6.26
CA GLU A 149 18.38 15.46 6.29
C GLU A 149 18.00 15.74 7.75
N ILE A 150 17.87 17.02 8.11
CA ILE A 150 17.54 17.43 9.48
C ILE A 150 16.07 17.87 9.56
N GLY A 151 15.36 17.38 10.56
CA GLY A 151 13.96 17.71 10.80
C GLY A 151 13.02 16.54 10.53
N GLU A 152 11.77 16.71 10.96
CA GLU A 152 10.72 15.70 10.81
C GLU A 152 9.68 16.20 9.81
N THR A 153 9.21 15.31 8.95
CA THR A 153 8.07 15.55 8.08
C THR A 153 6.79 15.13 8.80
N LYS A 154 5.74 15.93 8.68
CA LYS A 154 4.43 15.70 9.33
C LYS A 154 3.31 16.04 8.36
N PRO A 155 2.05 15.65 8.64
CA PRO A 155 0.93 15.96 7.76
C PRO A 155 0.82 17.45 7.40
N GLY A 156 0.39 17.73 6.17
CA GLY A 156 0.33 19.06 5.57
C GLY A 156 1.59 19.44 4.78
N ILE A 157 1.91 20.73 4.77
CA ILE A 157 3.02 21.31 4.00
C ILE A 157 4.34 21.09 4.74
N ASN A 158 5.33 20.53 4.05
CA ASN A 158 6.71 20.42 4.50
C ASN A 158 7.63 21.09 3.47
N LEU A 159 8.47 22.01 3.89
CA LEU A 159 9.42 22.71 3.03
C LEU A 159 10.84 22.23 3.34
N GLN A 160 11.64 22.00 2.30
CA GLN A 160 13.06 21.69 2.43
C GLN A 160 13.90 22.86 1.96
N GLY A 161 14.87 23.27 2.78
CA GLY A 161 15.85 24.28 2.39
C GLY A 161 17.12 24.21 3.21
N TYR A 162 17.96 25.23 3.09
CA TYR A 162 19.26 25.29 3.78
C TYR A 162 19.27 26.41 4.82
N CYS A 163 19.85 26.12 5.99
CA CYS A 163 20.04 27.10 7.05
C CYS A 163 21.25 28.01 6.73
N SER A 164 21.05 29.32 6.77
CA SER A 164 22.10 30.33 6.56
C SER A 164 22.87 30.73 7.82
N ASN A 165 22.45 30.26 9.00
CA ASN A 165 23.15 30.56 10.24
C ASN A 165 24.44 29.75 10.36
N GLU A 166 25.59 30.39 10.16
CA GLU A 166 26.93 29.78 10.21
C GLU A 166 27.24 29.05 11.53
N THR A 167 26.54 29.39 12.62
CA THR A 167 26.69 28.71 13.92
C THR A 167 25.88 27.41 14.03
N CYS A 168 24.89 27.21 13.16
CA CYS A 168 24.01 26.04 13.11
C CYS A 168 24.75 24.80 12.60
N LEU A 169 24.50 23.62 13.19
CA LEU A 169 25.14 22.38 12.75
C LEU A 169 24.71 22.00 11.34
N ALA A 170 23.41 22.17 11.05
CA ALA A 170 22.87 21.94 9.72
C ALA A 170 23.56 22.79 8.63
N SER A 171 23.84 24.06 8.93
CA SER A 171 24.51 24.99 8.00
C SER A 171 25.96 24.60 7.77
N LYS A 172 26.72 24.31 8.86
CA LYS A 172 28.14 23.91 8.78
C LYS A 172 28.33 22.64 7.95
N ALA A 173 27.42 21.68 8.09
CA ALA A 173 27.44 20.43 7.34
C ALA A 173 26.73 20.54 5.97
N LYS A 174 26.17 21.71 5.61
CA LYS A 174 25.39 21.96 4.39
C LYS A 174 24.26 20.95 4.20
N LEU A 175 23.64 20.53 5.29
CA LEU A 175 22.57 19.54 5.29
C LEU A 175 21.23 20.20 4.94
N PRO A 176 20.40 19.56 4.11
CA PRO A 176 19.05 20.02 3.86
C PRO A 176 18.21 19.87 5.13
N VAL A 177 17.30 20.83 5.34
CA VAL A 177 16.48 20.94 6.55
C VAL A 177 15.01 21.00 6.20
N TRP A 178 14.23 20.10 6.79
CA TRP A 178 12.77 20.07 6.70
C TRP A 178 12.14 21.01 7.72
N VAL A 179 11.15 21.78 7.25
CA VAL A 179 10.28 22.62 8.07
C VAL A 179 8.85 22.22 7.80
N ASN A 180 8.16 21.70 8.82
CA ASN A 180 6.73 21.45 8.74
C ASN A 180 5.94 22.72 9.06
N ILE A 181 5.06 23.11 8.15
CA ILE A 181 4.13 24.23 8.28
C ILE A 181 2.75 23.73 8.75
N GLY A 182 2.42 22.46 8.46
CA GLY A 182 1.13 21.85 8.78
C GLY A 182 0.06 22.11 7.71
N PHE A 183 -1.22 21.99 8.08
CA PHE A 183 -2.35 22.31 7.21
C PHE A 183 -2.59 23.82 7.22
N ASN A 184 -2.15 24.49 6.16
CA ASN A 184 -2.20 25.94 6.07
C ASN A 184 -2.21 26.41 4.61
N ASP A 185 -2.47 27.71 4.43
CA ASP A 185 -2.35 28.43 3.19
C ASP A 185 -1.17 29.41 3.34
N ILE A 186 -0.11 29.22 2.57
CA ILE A 186 1.09 30.06 2.63
C ILE A 186 1.48 30.60 1.25
N THR A 187 2.05 31.79 1.26
CA THR A 187 2.75 32.36 0.09
C THR A 187 4.18 32.66 0.48
N PHE A 188 5.14 32.29 -0.36
CA PHE A 188 6.55 32.61 -0.12
C PHE A 188 7.32 32.80 -1.43
N ILE A 189 8.42 33.56 -1.36
CA ILE A 189 9.38 33.70 -2.45
C ILE A 189 10.60 32.84 -2.08
N SER A 190 10.95 31.90 -2.95
CA SER A 190 11.85 30.78 -2.62
C SER A 190 13.26 31.16 -2.16
N ASP A 191 13.73 32.36 -2.51
CA ASP A 191 15.06 32.92 -2.18
C ASP A 191 15.03 34.05 -1.13
N LYS A 192 13.84 34.57 -0.79
CA LYS A 192 13.70 35.73 0.11
C LYS A 192 13.03 35.39 1.42
N THR A 193 12.08 34.46 1.41
CA THR A 193 11.34 34.09 2.61
C THR A 193 12.18 33.19 3.51
N SER A 194 12.19 33.50 4.81
CA SER A 194 12.94 32.74 5.81
C SER A 194 12.01 31.93 6.70
N PHE A 195 12.37 30.67 6.97
CA PHE A 195 11.65 29.80 7.91
C PHE A 195 12.50 29.43 9.13
N SER A 196 11.83 29.05 10.22
CA SER A 196 12.50 28.69 11.48
C SER A 196 13.21 27.35 11.34
N CYS A 197 14.52 27.35 11.58
CA CYS A 197 15.32 26.14 11.53
C CYS A 197 15.03 25.26 12.75
N PRO A 198 14.64 23.98 12.60
CA PRO A 198 14.42 23.08 13.72
C PRO A 198 15.67 22.84 14.57
N ASP A 199 16.89 22.98 14.03
CA ASP A 199 18.15 22.82 14.77
C ASP A 199 18.43 24.06 15.64
N CYS A 200 18.66 25.22 15.01
CA CYS A 200 19.04 26.44 15.74
C CYS A 200 17.88 27.33 16.21
N LYS A 201 16.62 27.00 15.87
CA LYS A 201 15.38 27.73 16.19
C LYS A 201 15.29 29.18 15.67
N LYS A 202 16.19 29.59 14.77
CA LYS A 202 16.21 30.93 14.15
C LYS A 202 15.58 30.91 12.76
N LEU A 203 14.95 32.02 12.35
CA LEU A 203 14.40 32.25 11.00
C LEU A 203 15.54 32.41 9.98
N THR A 204 16.07 31.29 9.51
CA THR A 204 17.36 31.25 8.77
C THR A 204 17.33 30.29 7.59
N ILE A 205 16.20 29.62 7.34
CA ILE A 205 16.07 28.76 6.16
C ILE A 205 15.55 29.62 5.00
N THR A 206 16.45 29.99 4.08
CA THR A 206 16.20 31.02 3.03
C THR A 206 16.19 30.48 1.61
N SER A 207 16.69 29.26 1.37
CA SER A 207 16.82 28.67 0.03
C SER A 207 15.95 27.42 -0.07
N ILE A 208 14.64 27.62 -0.26
CA ILE A 208 13.69 26.52 -0.35
C ILE A 208 13.83 25.87 -1.72
N VAL A 209 14.19 24.59 -1.72
CA VAL A 209 14.46 23.80 -2.94
C VAL A 209 13.39 22.76 -3.21
N LYS A 210 12.60 22.40 -2.20
CA LYS A 210 11.56 21.37 -2.31
C LYS A 210 10.38 21.69 -1.42
N ALA A 211 9.18 21.38 -1.90
CA ALA A 211 7.96 21.31 -1.10
C ALA A 211 7.43 19.89 -1.15
N MET A 212 6.99 19.38 -0.01
CA MET A 212 6.36 18.08 0.11
C MET A 212 5.05 18.21 0.85
N PHE A 213 3.99 17.76 0.21
CA PHE A 213 2.67 17.61 0.81
C PHE A 213 2.55 16.18 1.31
N TYR A 214 2.18 16.05 2.57
CA TYR A 214 2.07 14.76 3.22
C TYR A 214 0.68 14.60 3.81
N ASN A 215 -0.02 13.54 3.39
CA ASN A 215 -1.34 13.17 3.86
C ASN A 215 -2.34 14.36 3.83
N SER A 216 -2.42 15.03 2.68
CA SER A 216 -3.20 16.25 2.53
C SER A 216 -3.83 16.36 1.14
N GLU A 217 -5.01 16.97 1.07
CA GLU A 217 -5.49 17.58 -0.15
C GLU A 217 -4.77 18.91 -0.35
N HIS A 218 -4.07 19.07 -1.47
CA HIS A 218 -3.21 20.22 -1.65
C HIS A 218 -3.34 20.90 -3.01
N SER A 219 -2.86 22.13 -3.03
CA SER A 219 -2.57 22.83 -4.27
C SER A 219 -1.26 23.60 -4.20
N ILE A 220 -0.58 23.68 -5.33
CA ILE A 220 0.65 24.46 -5.53
C ILE A 220 0.54 25.27 -6.82
N CYS A 221 0.90 26.55 -6.73
CA CYS A 221 0.94 27.47 -7.86
C CYS A 221 2.24 28.27 -7.83
N ALA A 222 3.01 28.29 -8.92
CA ALA A 222 4.16 29.19 -9.04
C ALA A 222 3.75 30.49 -9.74
N SER A 223 4.46 31.58 -9.45
CA SER A 223 4.30 32.84 -10.17
C SER A 223 4.60 32.64 -11.65
N GLY A 224 3.59 32.84 -12.50
CA GLY A 224 3.67 32.63 -13.94
C GLY A 224 2.86 31.43 -14.43
N ASP A 225 2.44 30.54 -13.54
CA ASP A 225 1.51 29.47 -13.88
C ASP A 225 0.08 30.00 -13.96
N SER A 226 -0.68 29.57 -14.96
CA SER A 226 -2.09 29.97 -15.13
C SER A 226 -3.05 29.12 -14.33
N ILE A 227 -2.66 27.89 -13.94
CA ILE A 227 -3.52 26.92 -13.28
C ILE A 227 -2.73 26.26 -12.14
N PRO A 228 -3.23 26.29 -10.89
CA PRO A 228 -2.61 25.58 -9.79
C PRO A 228 -2.72 24.06 -9.99
N VAL A 229 -1.65 23.33 -9.67
CA VAL A 229 -1.69 21.87 -9.58
C VAL A 229 -2.48 21.52 -8.32
N LYS A 230 -3.49 20.65 -8.46
CA LYS A 230 -4.31 20.16 -7.35
C LYS A 230 -4.23 18.64 -7.29
N ASP A 231 -4.02 18.09 -6.11
CA ASP A 231 -3.86 16.65 -5.90
C ASP A 231 -4.18 16.27 -4.45
N ASN A 232 -4.26 14.97 -4.15
CA ASN A 232 -4.63 14.44 -2.83
C ASN A 232 -3.85 13.18 -2.41
N ASN A 233 -2.57 13.09 -2.79
CA ASN A 233 -1.72 11.95 -2.48
C ASN A 233 -1.29 11.85 -1.01
N TYR A 234 -0.96 10.62 -0.58
CA TYR A 234 -0.32 10.37 0.71
C TYR A 234 1.02 11.09 0.86
N GLN A 235 1.81 11.15 -0.21
CA GLN A 235 3.06 11.89 -0.24
C GLN A 235 3.30 12.40 -1.65
N CYS A 236 3.42 13.72 -1.82
CA CYS A 236 3.72 14.35 -3.10
C CYS A 236 4.83 15.37 -2.95
N SER A 237 5.84 15.33 -3.81
CA SER A 237 6.99 16.23 -3.77
C SER A 237 7.10 17.08 -5.03
N TYR A 238 7.39 18.36 -4.85
CA TYR A 238 7.59 19.34 -5.90
C TYR A 238 8.95 20.01 -5.75
N THR A 239 9.67 20.14 -6.87
CA THR A 239 10.89 20.96 -6.92
C THR A 239 10.52 22.42 -6.97
N ILE A 240 11.13 23.22 -6.09
CA ILE A 240 10.90 24.66 -5.99
C ILE A 240 12.01 25.37 -6.74
N LYS A 241 11.63 26.19 -7.72
CA LYS A 241 12.57 26.99 -8.50
C LYS A 241 12.97 28.22 -7.73
N PHE A 242 14.26 28.53 -7.76
CA PHE A 242 14.83 29.71 -7.12
C PHE A 242 14.27 31.00 -7.73
N GLY A 243 13.96 32.00 -6.90
CA GLY A 243 13.50 33.33 -7.33
C GLY A 243 12.00 33.46 -7.65
N LEU A 244 11.23 32.36 -7.65
CA LEU A 244 9.79 32.40 -7.90
C LEU A 244 8.99 32.54 -6.61
N SER A 245 7.81 33.15 -6.73
CA SER A 245 6.80 33.13 -5.67
C SER A 245 5.94 31.88 -5.82
N TYR A 246 5.59 31.26 -4.69
CA TYR A 246 4.72 30.11 -4.63
C TYR A 246 3.55 30.37 -3.69
N GLU A 247 2.37 29.93 -4.10
CA GLU A 247 1.19 29.80 -3.26
C GLU A 247 0.93 28.31 -3.02
N LEU A 248 1.01 27.90 -1.75
CA LEU A 248 0.79 26.53 -1.32
C LEU A 248 -0.42 26.47 -0.39
N LYS A 249 -1.23 25.46 -0.58
CA LYS A 249 -2.39 25.17 0.26
C LYS A 249 -2.43 23.70 0.59
N ALA A 250 -2.63 23.36 1.85
CA ALA A 250 -2.85 21.98 2.28
C ALA A 250 -3.98 21.91 3.30
N ASN A 251 -4.91 21.00 3.05
CA ASN A 251 -6.02 20.68 3.95
C ASN A 251 -5.94 19.20 4.33
N GLU A 252 -6.56 18.86 5.45
CA GLU A 252 -6.81 17.46 5.79
C GLU A 252 -7.61 16.78 4.67
N ILE A 253 -7.27 15.54 4.37
CA ILE A 253 -8.01 14.69 3.43
C ILE A 253 -9.43 14.48 3.97
N ARG A 254 -10.43 14.56 3.10
CA ARG A 254 -11.86 14.38 3.41
C ARG A 254 -12.50 13.35 2.49
N GLN A 255 -13.60 12.76 2.96
CA GLN A 255 -14.39 11.79 2.19
C GLN A 255 -15.14 12.42 0.99
N HIS A 256 -15.40 13.74 1.03
CA HIS A 256 -16.24 14.48 0.07
C HIS A 256 -17.62 13.85 -0.16
N ALA A 257 -18.16 13.20 0.85
CA ALA A 257 -19.51 12.66 0.83
C ALA A 257 -20.52 13.82 0.94
N LYS A 258 -21.64 13.68 0.23
CA LYS A 258 -22.76 14.63 0.21
C LYS A 258 -23.72 14.42 1.38
N SER A 259 -23.79 13.19 1.89
CA SER A 259 -24.58 12.81 3.07
C SER A 259 -23.97 11.59 3.76
N ILE A 260 -24.54 11.19 4.91
CA ILE A 260 -24.15 9.97 5.61
C ILE A 260 -24.50 8.72 4.80
N GLU A 261 -25.62 8.76 4.07
CA GLU A 261 -26.05 7.68 3.18
C GLU A 261 -25.07 7.51 2.02
N ASP A 262 -24.64 8.61 1.40
CA ASP A 262 -23.60 8.62 0.35
C ASP A 262 -22.26 8.09 0.89
N LEU A 263 -21.85 8.53 2.08
CA LEU A 263 -20.65 8.01 2.75
C LEU A 263 -20.72 6.49 2.96
N ARG A 264 -21.88 5.99 3.42
CA ARG A 264 -22.09 4.57 3.65
C ARG A 264 -22.06 3.78 2.34
N GLU A 265 -22.76 4.24 1.31
CA GLU A 265 -22.79 3.60 0.00
C GLU A 265 -21.38 3.51 -0.60
N ARG A 266 -20.63 4.61 -0.57
CA ARG A 266 -19.21 4.64 -1.00
C ARG A 266 -18.37 3.64 -0.22
N SER A 267 -18.53 3.61 1.11
CA SER A 267 -17.81 2.66 1.95
C SER A 267 -18.17 1.20 1.63
N GLU A 268 -19.44 0.90 1.37
CA GLU A 268 -19.88 -0.46 1.01
C GLU A 268 -19.33 -0.85 -0.36
N GLN A 269 -19.37 0.05 -1.35
CA GLN A 269 -18.77 -0.16 -2.67
C GLN A 269 -17.27 -0.40 -2.57
N ALA A 270 -16.54 0.42 -1.80
CA ALA A 270 -15.11 0.26 -1.57
C ALA A 270 -14.79 -1.08 -0.88
N MET A 271 -15.56 -1.47 0.15
CA MET A 271 -15.35 -2.75 0.84
C MET A 271 -15.65 -3.97 -0.04
N ASN A 272 -16.54 -3.82 -1.03
CA ASN A 272 -16.89 -4.85 -2.00
C ASN A 272 -16.02 -4.81 -3.27
N SER A 273 -15.04 -3.89 -3.35
CA SER A 273 -14.19 -3.76 -4.52
C SER A 273 -13.29 -4.98 -4.71
N ILE A 274 -12.88 -5.24 -5.95
CA ILE A 274 -11.99 -6.36 -6.26
C ILE A 274 -10.64 -6.18 -5.55
N GLU A 275 -10.20 -4.94 -5.39
CA GLU A 275 -8.98 -4.55 -4.71
C GLU A 275 -9.01 -4.97 -3.23
N ILE A 276 -10.08 -4.65 -2.51
CA ILE A 276 -10.24 -5.06 -1.10
C ILE A 276 -10.51 -6.55 -0.97
N ASN A 277 -11.30 -7.12 -1.87
CA ASN A 277 -11.62 -8.55 -1.85
C ASN A 277 -10.38 -9.43 -1.98
N LYS A 278 -9.38 -9.03 -2.78
CA LYS A 278 -8.07 -9.70 -2.88
C LYS A 278 -7.36 -9.85 -1.53
N PHE A 279 -7.56 -8.92 -0.60
CA PHE A 279 -7.02 -8.99 0.75
C PHE A 279 -7.94 -9.79 1.70
N SER A 280 -9.23 -9.85 1.41
CA SER A 280 -10.26 -10.40 2.30
C SER A 280 -10.29 -11.92 2.38
N ASP A 281 -10.03 -12.63 1.26
CA ASP A 281 -9.92 -14.09 1.17
C ASP A 281 -8.88 -14.68 2.13
N ARG A 282 -8.01 -13.79 2.64
CA ARG A 282 -6.97 -13.93 3.63
C ARG A 282 -7.31 -14.67 4.92
N THR A 283 -8.24 -14.05 5.65
CA THR A 283 -8.51 -14.14 7.12
C THR A 283 -9.16 -12.85 7.64
N ALA A 284 -9.59 -11.94 6.76
CA ALA A 284 -10.07 -10.64 7.18
C ALA A 284 -11.51 -10.71 7.67
N LYS A 285 -11.78 -10.10 8.84
CA LYS A 285 -13.15 -9.83 9.28
C LYS A 285 -13.58 -8.48 8.75
N ILE A 286 -14.48 -8.47 7.78
CA ILE A 286 -15.17 -7.27 7.32
C ILE A 286 -16.25 -6.91 8.35
N ARG A 287 -16.29 -5.66 8.79
CA ARG A 287 -17.40 -5.12 9.59
C ARG A 287 -17.95 -3.87 8.92
N ASN A 288 -19.26 -3.88 8.72
CA ASN A 288 -20.04 -2.71 8.35
C ASN A 288 -20.91 -2.29 9.54
N TYR A 289 -21.02 -0.99 9.79
CA TYR A 289 -21.91 -0.48 10.83
C TYR A 289 -23.36 -0.48 10.34
N ARG A 290 -24.30 -0.81 11.24
CA ARG A 290 -25.73 -0.51 11.03
C ARG A 290 -25.95 1.00 11.18
N ASN A 291 -26.97 1.54 10.51
CA ASN A 291 -27.24 2.98 10.40
C ASN A 291 -27.20 3.74 11.75
N GLU A 292 -27.90 3.23 12.76
CA GLU A 292 -27.97 3.86 14.10
C GLU A 292 -26.58 3.98 14.74
N ARG A 293 -25.81 2.88 14.69
CA ARG A 293 -24.46 2.82 15.27
C ARG A 293 -23.45 3.67 14.51
N LEU A 294 -23.66 3.86 13.20
CA LEU A 294 -22.80 4.71 12.40
C LEU A 294 -22.98 6.19 12.79
N PHE A 295 -24.22 6.63 12.95
CA PHE A 295 -24.53 7.99 13.35
C PHE A 295 -23.96 8.33 14.74
N GLU A 296 -24.17 7.44 15.71
CA GLU A 296 -23.59 7.59 17.05
C GLU A 296 -22.07 7.71 17.02
N LYS A 297 -21.41 6.88 16.19
CA LYS A 297 -19.96 6.92 16.01
C LYS A 297 -19.49 8.24 15.38
N ILE A 298 -20.15 8.70 14.31
CA ILE A 298 -19.84 9.99 13.67
C ILE A 298 -19.99 11.13 14.67
N GLN A 299 -21.04 11.10 15.49
CA GLN A 299 -21.28 12.13 16.48
C GLN A 299 -20.21 12.09 17.60
N ALA A 300 -19.89 10.92 18.13
CA ALA A 300 -18.97 10.75 19.24
C ALA A 300 -17.49 10.93 18.86
N ASP A 301 -17.05 10.32 17.76
CA ASP A 301 -15.64 10.27 17.38
C ASP A 301 -15.24 11.44 16.48
N TYR A 302 -16.20 11.99 15.72
CA TYR A 302 -15.93 12.99 14.68
C TYR A 302 -16.73 14.29 14.86
N GLY A 303 -17.41 14.46 16.00
CA GLY A 303 -18.17 15.68 16.32
C GLY A 303 -19.30 15.97 15.33
N GLY A 304 -19.84 14.94 14.70
CA GLY A 304 -20.88 15.06 13.67
C GLY A 304 -20.33 15.28 12.24
N ASN A 305 -19.02 15.47 12.07
CA ASN A 305 -18.42 15.64 10.75
C ASN A 305 -18.14 14.30 10.07
N PHE A 306 -19.13 13.80 9.34
CA PHE A 306 -19.01 12.52 8.62
C PHE A 306 -17.93 12.54 7.54
N ASN A 307 -17.51 13.70 7.04
CA ASN A 307 -16.44 13.81 6.04
C ASN A 307 -15.04 13.48 6.58
N GLN A 308 -14.90 13.32 7.90
CA GLN A 308 -13.69 12.89 8.59
C GLN A 308 -13.71 11.40 8.96
N ALA A 309 -14.82 10.71 8.70
CA ALA A 309 -15.00 9.31 9.09
C ALA A 309 -14.54 8.36 7.97
N PHE A 310 -13.30 7.87 8.09
CA PHE A 310 -12.70 6.91 7.15
C PHE A 310 -12.77 5.45 7.65
N ASP A 311 -13.25 5.21 8.87
CA ASP A 311 -13.32 3.87 9.49
C ASP A 311 -14.74 3.28 9.50
N ILE A 312 -15.50 3.59 8.44
CA ILE A 312 -16.86 3.10 8.19
C ILE A 312 -16.83 1.61 7.82
N GLY A 313 -16.04 1.28 6.80
CA GLY A 313 -15.65 -0.07 6.45
C GLY A 313 -14.33 -0.42 7.12
N ARG A 314 -14.24 -1.61 7.68
CA ARG A 314 -13.00 -2.09 8.30
C ARG A 314 -12.72 -3.52 7.93
N PHE A 315 -11.47 -3.78 7.57
CA PHE A 315 -10.89 -5.12 7.56
C PHE A 315 -9.70 -5.17 8.54
N THR A 316 -9.21 -6.38 8.83
CA THR A 316 -8.06 -6.58 9.72
C THR A 316 -7.20 -7.69 9.15
N ILE A 317 -5.93 -7.38 8.92
CA ILE A 317 -4.92 -8.35 8.49
C ILE A 317 -4.23 -8.89 9.75
N LEU A 318 -4.29 -10.20 9.94
CA LEU A 318 -3.59 -10.86 11.04
C LEU A 318 -2.22 -11.31 10.54
N CYS A 319 -1.16 -10.78 11.16
CA CYS A 319 0.22 -11.15 10.87
C CYS A 319 0.78 -11.98 12.02
N ASP A 320 1.40 -13.12 11.72
CA ASP A 320 1.98 -14.02 12.73
C ASP A 320 3.41 -13.62 13.15
N ASN A 321 4.05 -12.69 12.44
CA ASN A 321 5.37 -12.18 12.77
C ASN A 321 5.57 -10.71 12.31
N PRO A 322 6.59 -10.01 12.87
CA PRO A 322 6.85 -8.60 12.56
C PRO A 322 7.18 -8.34 11.09
N THR A 323 7.89 -9.24 10.41
CA THR A 323 8.24 -9.08 8.99
C THR A 323 6.98 -9.04 8.12
N LYS A 324 6.03 -9.95 8.32
CA LYS A 324 4.74 -9.94 7.60
C LYS A 324 3.94 -8.66 7.87
N LEU A 325 3.98 -8.15 9.11
CA LEU A 325 3.35 -6.86 9.44
C LEU A 325 4.01 -5.72 8.66
N GLN A 326 5.34 -5.62 8.68
CA GLN A 326 6.07 -4.58 7.94
C GLN A 326 5.82 -4.67 6.44
N THR A 327 5.80 -5.88 5.86
CA THR A 327 5.44 -6.07 4.45
C THR A 327 4.02 -5.62 4.17
N ALA A 328 3.04 -5.99 5.00
CA ALA A 328 1.66 -5.55 4.83
C ALA A 328 1.53 -4.02 4.91
N VAL A 329 2.21 -3.38 5.87
CA VAL A 329 2.24 -1.92 6.00
C VAL A 329 2.88 -1.28 4.76
N ALA A 330 4.00 -1.81 4.27
CA ALA A 330 4.67 -1.30 3.08
C ALA A 330 3.81 -1.42 1.81
N VAL A 331 3.09 -2.53 1.64
CA VAL A 331 2.13 -2.72 0.53
C VAL A 331 0.98 -1.73 0.65
N MET A 332 0.40 -1.57 1.85
CA MET A 332 -0.69 -0.62 2.08
C MET A 332 -0.27 0.84 1.90
N LYS A 333 1.00 1.18 2.13
CA LYS A 333 1.55 2.52 1.84
C LYS A 333 1.67 2.80 0.35
N LYS A 334 1.71 1.76 -0.50
CA LYS A 334 1.62 1.87 -1.95
C LYS A 334 0.16 1.80 -2.44
N ALA A 335 -0.76 2.32 -1.64
CA ALA A 335 -2.21 2.32 -1.91
C ALA A 335 -2.57 2.87 -3.29
N GLU A 336 -1.80 3.82 -3.82
CA GLU A 336 -2.02 4.42 -5.14
C GLU A 336 -2.04 3.37 -6.26
N GLN A 337 -1.27 2.28 -6.13
CA GLN A 337 -1.23 1.17 -7.09
C GLN A 337 -2.55 0.39 -7.13
N PHE A 338 -3.39 0.56 -6.11
CA PHE A 338 -4.71 -0.02 -5.97
C PHE A 338 -5.82 1.04 -6.16
N ASN A 339 -5.48 2.22 -6.67
CA ASN A 339 -6.40 3.37 -6.77
C ASN A 339 -6.99 3.79 -5.42
N LEU A 340 -6.21 3.64 -4.34
CA LEU A 340 -6.55 4.05 -2.98
C LEU A 340 -5.55 5.08 -2.48
N ILE A 341 -5.95 5.90 -1.51
CA ILE A 341 -5.09 6.91 -0.89
C ILE A 341 -4.97 6.60 0.59
N VAL A 342 -3.74 6.63 1.14
CA VAL A 342 -3.58 6.56 2.60
C VAL A 342 -3.95 7.90 3.21
N SER A 343 -4.99 7.93 4.04
CA SER A 343 -5.49 9.13 4.73
C SER A 343 -5.03 9.23 6.19
N GLU A 344 -4.55 8.13 6.78
CA GLU A 344 -3.94 8.13 8.10
C GLU A 344 -3.00 6.94 8.23
N ASP A 345 -1.83 7.16 8.82
CA ASP A 345 -0.83 6.12 9.10
C ASP A 345 -0.35 6.26 10.54
N ARG A 346 -0.76 5.32 11.41
CA ARG A 346 -0.42 5.34 12.85
C ARG A 346 0.11 4.00 13.31
N ASP A 347 1.38 4.01 13.71
CA ASP A 347 2.02 2.89 14.39
C ASP A 347 1.69 2.90 15.90
N PHE A 348 1.11 1.80 16.38
CA PHE A 348 0.86 1.54 17.81
C PHE A 348 1.62 0.32 18.31
N PHE A 349 2.58 -0.21 17.55
CA PHE A 349 3.24 -1.47 17.86
C PHE A 349 4.08 -1.39 19.13
N ASP A 350 4.81 -0.29 19.32
CA ASP A 350 5.64 -0.07 20.51
C ASP A 350 4.88 0.62 21.65
N LYS A 351 3.64 1.05 21.41
CA LYS A 351 2.80 1.66 22.45
C LYS A 351 2.23 0.56 23.35
N LYS A 352 2.30 0.78 24.68
CA LYS A 352 1.67 -0.11 25.65
C LYS A 352 0.15 -0.08 25.47
N SER A 353 -0.40 -1.07 24.79
CA SER A 353 -1.84 -1.28 24.68
C SER A 353 -2.41 -1.87 25.98
N ARG A 354 -3.59 -1.39 26.40
CA ARG A 354 -4.34 -1.96 27.54
C ARG A 354 -4.78 -3.40 27.30
N THR A 355 -4.89 -3.83 26.04
CA THR A 355 -5.40 -5.16 25.67
C THR A 355 -4.29 -6.15 25.29
N HIS A 356 -3.02 -5.79 25.48
CA HIS A 356 -1.83 -6.53 24.98
C HIS A 356 -1.75 -6.71 23.46
N HIS A 357 -2.72 -6.21 22.70
CA HIS A 357 -2.70 -6.24 21.24
C HIS A 357 -1.87 -5.08 20.70
N ARG A 358 -0.90 -5.41 19.86
CA ARG A 358 -0.09 -4.47 19.08
C ARG A 358 -0.64 -4.43 17.66
N PHE A 359 -0.78 -3.24 17.11
CA PHE A 359 -1.36 -3.07 15.79
C PHE A 359 -0.80 -1.84 15.11
N HIS A 360 -0.92 -1.83 13.79
CA HIS A 360 -0.63 -0.69 12.93
C HIS A 360 -1.95 -0.28 12.27
N ASN A 361 -2.34 0.99 12.39
CA ASN A 361 -3.59 1.47 11.83
C ASN A 361 -3.32 2.28 10.56
N ILE A 362 -3.92 1.88 9.46
CA ILE A 362 -3.89 2.59 8.19
C ILE A 362 -5.34 2.87 7.79
N LYS A 363 -5.67 4.14 7.56
CA LYS A 363 -6.95 4.53 6.96
C LYS A 363 -6.73 4.78 5.48
N LEU A 364 -7.66 4.29 4.67
CA LEU A 364 -7.63 4.39 3.22
C LEU A 364 -8.84 5.22 2.76
N TYR A 365 -8.66 5.94 1.66
CA TYR A 365 -9.67 6.70 0.94
C TYR A 365 -9.80 6.16 -0.48
#